data_AF-A0A8C3DSN6-F1
#
_entry.id   AF-A0A8C3DSN6-F1
#
_cell.length_a   1.000
_cell.length_b   1.000
_cell.length_c   1.000
_cell.angle_alpha   90.00
_cell.angle_beta   90.00
_cell.angle_gamma   90.00
#
_symmetry.space_group_name_H-M   'P 1'
#
loop_
_entity.id
_entity.type
_entity.pdbx_description
1 polymer ?
#
loop_
_entity_poly.entity_id
_entity_poly.type
_entity_poly.pdbx_seq_one_letter_code
_entity_poly.pdbx_strand_id
1 'polypeptide(L)' 'MLRQLKRSGVCSFSFRELCRKNNRKEAAATFYIFLVLKKQLVLELRQHEPFADLTATAGLMFDKIR' A
#
# COMPACT_ATOMS: atom_id res chain seq x y z
N MET A 1 7.77 3.39 1.41
CA MET A 1 6.84 2.31 1.03
C MET A 1 7.19 1.67 -0.32
N LEU A 2 7.06 2.37 -1.46
CA LEU A 2 7.34 1.78 -2.79
C LEU A 2 8.78 1.25 -2.94
N ARG A 3 9.76 1.97 -2.38
CA ARG A 3 11.15 1.47 -2.29
C ARG A 3 11.31 0.24 -1.39
N GLN A 4 10.44 0.06 -0.39
CA GLN A 4 10.48 -1.10 0.50
C GLN A 4 9.93 -2.35 -0.21
N LEU A 5 8.82 -2.21 -0.95
CA LEU A 5 8.33 -3.23 -1.89
C LEU A 5 9.41 -3.67 -2.89
N LYS A 6 10.07 -2.71 -3.55
CA LYS A 6 11.13 -3.03 -4.53
C LYS A 6 12.32 -3.76 -3.91
N ARG A 7 12.66 -3.47 -2.65
CA ARG A 7 13.84 -4.04 -1.97
C ARG A 7 13.59 -5.37 -1.27
N SER A 8 12.37 -5.62 -0.80
CA SER A 8 12.10 -6.79 0.02
C SER A 8 11.91 -8.07 -0.78
N GLY A 9 11.67 -7.99 -2.10
CA GLY A 9 11.24 -9.13 -2.90
C GLY A 9 9.87 -9.68 -2.47
N VAL A 10 9.21 -9.03 -1.50
CA VAL A 10 7.91 -9.42 -0.97
C VAL A 10 6.85 -8.83 -1.88
N CYS A 11 6.05 -9.72 -2.49
CA CYS A 11 5.01 -9.35 -3.45
C CYS A 11 3.83 -8.56 -2.84
N SER A 12 3.73 -8.51 -1.50
CA SER A 12 2.62 -7.89 -0.77
C SER A 12 3.02 -7.31 0.58
N PHE A 13 2.31 -6.30 1.07
CA PHE A 13 2.51 -5.76 2.41
C PHE A 13 1.17 -5.39 3.08
N SER A 14 1.15 -5.55 4.40
CA SER A 14 0.04 -5.20 5.29
C SER A 14 0.00 -3.70 5.56
N PHE A 15 -1.17 -3.09 5.37
CA PHE A 15 -1.39 -1.70 5.74
C PHE A 15 -1.31 -1.49 7.25
N ARG A 16 -1.86 -2.43 8.04
CA ARG A 16 -1.79 -2.39 9.50
C ARG A 16 -0.36 -2.39 10.01
N GLU A 17 0.51 -3.24 9.46
CA GLU A 17 1.93 -3.25 9.84
C GLU A 17 2.66 -1.98 9.39
N LEU A 18 2.34 -1.45 8.20
CA LEU A 18 2.93 -0.19 7.73
C LEU A 18 2.57 0.99 8.65
N CYS A 19 1.35 0.99 9.18
CA CYS A 19 0.85 2.03 10.07
C CYS A 19 1.09 1.76 11.57
N ARG A 20 1.82 0.69 11.94
CA ARG A 20 1.94 0.23 13.34
C ARG A 20 2.46 1.29 14.31
N LYS A 21 3.29 2.23 13.83
CA LYS A 21 3.87 3.33 14.62
C LYS A 21 3.30 4.70 14.25
N ASN A 22 2.33 4.75 13.35
CA ASN A 22 1.77 6.00 12.84
C ASN A 22 0.67 6.51 13.79
N ASN A 23 0.58 7.83 13.93
CA ASN A 23 -0.59 8.45 14.53
C ASN A 23 -1.79 8.45 13.54
N ARG A 24 -2.98 8.85 14.01
CA ARG A 24 -4.21 8.87 13.18
C ARG A 24 -4.07 9.69 11.90
N LYS A 25 -3.38 10.84 11.97
CA LYS A 25 -3.18 11.73 10.80
C LYS A 25 -2.28 11.05 9.76
N GLU A 26 -1.18 10.45 10.21
CA GLU A 26 -0.23 9.73 9.35
C GLU A 26 -0.86 8.49 8.72
N ALA A 27 -1.66 7.72 9.47
CA ALA A 27 -2.39 6.58 8.95
C ALA A 27 -3.41 7.00 7.87
N ALA A 28 -4.19 8.07 8.11
CA ALA A 28 -5.13 8.59 7.13
C ALA A 28 -4.43 9.10 5.85
N ALA A 29 -3.31 9.83 5.99
CA ALA A 29 -2.52 10.28 4.86
C ALA A 29 -1.95 9.09 4.05
N THR A 30 -1.46 8.06 4.74
CA THR A 30 -0.96 6.84 4.11
C THR A 30 -2.07 6.11 3.36
N PHE A 31 -3.26 6.00 3.95
CA PHE A 31 -4.42 5.40 3.29
C PHE A 31 -4.81 6.17 2.02
N TYR A 32 -4.86 7.50 2.08
CA TYR A 32 -5.13 8.31 0.89
C TYR A 32 -4.09 8.11 -0.21
N ILE A 33 -2.80 8.03 0.15
CA ILE A 33 -1.73 7.71 -0.81
C ILE A 33 -1.97 6.35 -1.48
N PHE A 34 -2.42 5.33 -0.75
CA PHE A 34 -2.76 4.04 -1.35
C PHE A 34 -3.87 4.16 -2.39
N LEU A 35 -4.92 4.94 -2.09
CA LEU A 35 -6.02 5.18 -3.04
C LEU A 35 -5.54 5.86 -4.32
N VAL A 36 -4.66 6.87 -4.20
CA VAL A 36 -4.05 7.53 -5.35
C VAL A 36 -3.23 6.55 -6.18
N LEU A 37 -2.39 5.73 -5.52
CA LEU A 37 -1.55 4.75 -6.21
C LEU A 37 -2.37 3.63 -6.87
N LYS A 38 -3.46 3.19 -6.24
CA LYS A 38 -4.41 2.25 -6.86
C LYS A 38 -5.05 2.86 -8.09
N LYS A 39 -5.51 4.11 -8.02
CA LYS A 39 -6.07 4.84 -9.17
C LYS A 39 -5.07 4.92 -10.34
N GLN A 40 -3.78 5.01 -10.04
CA GLN A 40 -2.70 5.04 -11.03
C GLN A 40 -2.22 3.65 -11.48
N LEU A 41 -2.87 2.57 -11.04
CA LEU A 41 -2.50 1.17 -11.33
C LEU A 41 -1.09 0.80 -10.85
N VAL A 42 -0.58 1.55 -9.87
CA VAL A 42 0.71 1.28 -9.23
C VAL A 42 0.57 0.16 -8.23
N LEU A 43 -0.50 0.19 -7.43
CA LEU A 43 -0.78 -0.80 -6.40
C LEU A 43 -2.09 -1.50 -6.70
N GLU A 44 -2.10 -2.81 -6.50
CA GLU A 44 -3.33 -3.56 -6.34
C GLU A 44 -3.63 -3.71 -4.85
N LEU A 45 -4.83 -3.28 -4.44
CA LEU A 45 -5.29 -3.32 -3.05
C LEU A 45 -6.38 -4.38 -2.88
N ARG A 46 -6.26 -5.22 -1.85
CA ARG A 46 -7.24 -6.24 -1.47
C ARG A 46 -7.61 -6.13 0.00
N GLN A 47 -8.90 -6.20 0.29
CA GLN A 47 -9.47 -6.31 1.63
C GLN A 47 -10.48 -7.47 1.58
N HIS A 48 -10.24 -8.51 2.40
CA HIS A 48 -11.04 -9.73 2.35
C HIS A 48 -12.45 -9.54 2.93
N GLU A 49 -12.54 -8.74 4.00
CA GLU A 49 -13.77 -8.49 4.76
C GLU A 49 -13.82 -7.02 5.19
N PRO A 50 -15.01 -6.46 5.47
CA PRO A 50 -15.14 -5.08 5.95
C PRO A 50 -14.23 -4.81 7.15
N PHE A 51 -13.44 -3.74 7.07
CA PHE A 51 -12.49 -3.30 8.10
C PHE A 51 -11.35 -4.29 8.43
N ALA A 52 -11.24 -5.40 7.70
CA ALA A 52 -10.06 -6.25 7.76
C ALA A 52 -8.83 -5.51 7.21
N ASP A 53 -7.65 -6.07 7.45
CA ASP A 53 -6.41 -5.49 6.97
C ASP A 53 -6.41 -5.33 5.44
N LEU A 54 -5.78 -4.25 4.99
CA LEU A 54 -5.64 -3.93 3.59
C LEU A 54 -4.28 -4.41 3.11
N THR A 55 -4.29 -5.39 2.20
CA THR A 55 -3.06 -5.90 1.58
C THR A 55 -2.82 -5.15 0.28
N ALA A 56 -1.60 -4.64 0.10
CA ALA A 56 -1.17 -3.96 -1.12
C ALA A 56 -0.11 -4.80 -1.84
N THR A 57 -0.24 -4.93 -3.16
CA THR A 57 0.63 -5.69 -4.07
C THR A 57 1.05 -4.80 -5.24
N ALA A 58 2.13 -5.16 -5.95
CA ALA A 58 2.58 -4.42 -7.13
C ALA A 58 1.56 -4.52 -8.28
N GLY A 59 1.18 -3.38 -8.84
CA GLY A 59 0.32 -3.27 -10.03
C GLY A 59 1.10 -3.07 -11.32
N LEU A 60 0.39 -2.98 -12.45
CA LEU A 60 0.96 -2.89 -13.80
C LEU A 60 1.92 -1.70 -14.00
N MET A 61 1.71 -0.60 -13.29
CA MET A 61 2.50 0.63 -13.42
C MET A 61 3.59 0.74 -12.35
N PHE A 62 3.78 -0.29 -11.52
CA PHE A 62 4.69 -0.24 -10.37
C PHE A 62 6.14 0.07 -10.75
N ASP A 63 6.63 -0.49 -11.86
CA ASP A 63 8.00 -0.24 -12.33
C ASP A 63 8.17 1.04 -13.13
N LYS A 64 7.07 1.65 -13.58
CA LYS A 64 7.07 2.90 -14.36
C LYS A 64 7.09 4.16 -13.48
N ILE A 65 6.98 4.00 -12.16
CA ILE A 65 7.14 5.11 -11.22
C ILE A 65 8.61 5.45 -11.14
N ARG A 66 8.93 6.63 -11.67
CA ARG A 66 10.25 7.23 -11.66
C ARG A 66 10.51 7.96 -10.35
#